data_AF-A0A3N5JKT3-F1
#
_entry.id   AF-A0A3N5JKT3-F1
#
_cell.length_a   1.000
_cell.length_b   1.000
_cell.length_c   1.000
_cell.angle_alpha   90.00
_cell.angle_beta   90.00
_cell.angle_gamma   90.00
#
_symmetry.space_group_name_H-M   'P 1'
#
loop_
_entity.id
_entity.type
_entity.pdbx_description
1 polymer ?
#
loop_
_entity_poly.entity_id
_entity_poly.type
_entity_poly.pdbx_seq_one_letter_code
_entity_poly.pdbx_strand_id
1 'polypeptide(L)' 'KKLFSFLPKRFCGVALTESALMIPIKSISGIIGVGEHVNYKPYFCDECGRKDCTYKAFRKKRSTSTIKGKRT' A
#
# COMPACT_ATOMS: atom_id res chain seq x y z
N LYS A 1 3.37 3.24 -15.65
CA LYS A 1 4.41 4.16 -16.19
C LYS A 1 4.09 5.66 -16.00
N LYS A 2 2.83 6.12 -16.15
CA LYS A 2 2.46 7.56 -16.07
C LYS A 2 2.88 8.30 -14.79
N LEU A 3 2.83 7.69 -13.61
CA LEU A 3 3.27 8.37 -12.38
C LEU A 3 4.77 8.74 -12.41
N PHE A 4 5.60 7.83 -12.94
CA PHE A 4 7.04 8.03 -12.96
C PHE A 4 7.51 8.93 -14.11
N SER A 5 6.65 9.26 -15.09
CA SER A 5 7.02 10.21 -16.15
C SER A 5 7.07 11.66 -15.69
N PHE A 6 6.52 11.97 -14.51
CA PHE A 6 6.70 13.28 -13.87
C PHE A 6 8.09 13.45 -13.23
N LEU A 7 8.87 12.37 -13.15
CA LEU A 7 10.21 12.36 -12.57
C LEU A 7 11.27 12.21 -13.68
N PRO A 8 12.49 12.73 -13.48
CA PRO A 8 13.61 12.45 -14.36
C PRO A 8 13.87 10.94 -14.52
N LYS A 9 14.46 10.55 -15.65
CA LYS A 9 14.81 9.15 -15.90
C LYS A 9 15.78 8.66 -14.82
N ARG A 10 15.53 7.47 -14.27
CA ARG A 10 16.29 6.86 -13.16
C ARG A 10 16.38 7.75 -11.90
N PHE A 11 15.35 8.54 -11.61
CA PHE A 11 15.28 9.30 -10.36
C PHE A 11 15.48 8.38 -9.14
N CYS A 12 16.36 8.78 -8.22
CA CYS A 12 16.79 7.99 -7.06
C CYS A 12 17.30 6.58 -7.40
N GLY A 13 17.81 6.35 -8.62
CA GLY A 13 18.29 5.03 -9.05
C GLY A 13 17.17 3.99 -9.26
N VAL A 14 15.90 4.41 -9.28
CA VAL A 14 14.77 3.51 -9.45
C VAL A 14 14.39 3.36 -10.93
N ALA A 15 14.04 2.13 -11.32
CA ALA A 15 13.49 1.81 -12.64
C ALA A 15 12.21 0.97 -12.52
N LEU A 16 11.39 0.95 -13.57
CA LEU A 16 10.22 0.08 -13.69
C LEU A 16 10.45 -0.98 -14.75
N THR A 17 10.03 -2.22 -14.47
CA THR A 17 9.88 -3.26 -15.49
C THR A 17 8.66 -3.00 -16.39
N GLU A 18 8.49 -3.80 -17.43
CA GLU A 18 7.27 -3.77 -18.26
C GLU A 18 6.00 -4.08 -17.46
N SER A 19 6.09 -4.93 -16.44
CA SER A 19 5.02 -5.22 -15.47
C SER A 19 4.86 -4.18 -14.37
N ALA A 20 5.57 -3.04 -14.45
CA ALA A 20 5.57 -1.97 -13.46
C ALA A 20 6.07 -2.36 -12.06
N LEU A 21 6.88 -3.43 -11.95
CA LEU A 21 7.63 -3.71 -10.73
C LEU A 21 8.81 -2.74 -10.61
N MET A 22 9.09 -2.29 -9.38
CA MET A 22 10.20 -1.40 -9.09
C MET A 22 11.52 -2.17 -8.98
N ILE A 23 12.58 -1.59 -9.51
CA ILE A 23 13.97 -2.01 -9.34
C ILE A 23 14.68 -0.84 -8.66
N PRO A 24 15.25 -1.01 -7.45
CA PRO A 24 15.32 -2.24 -6.65
C PRO A 24 13.98 -2.78 -6.13
N ILE A 25 13.92 -4.08 -5.78
CA ILE A 25 12.69 -4.77 -5.35
C ILE A 25 12.12 -4.16 -4.05
N LYS A 26 12.99 -3.77 -3.11
CA LYS A 26 12.59 -3.10 -1.87
C LYS A 26 12.44 -1.59 -2.07
N SER A 27 11.60 -1.21 -3.01
CA SER A 27 11.26 0.18 -3.27
C SER A 27 9.75 0.38 -3.22
N ILE A 28 9.33 1.58 -2.82
CA ILE A 28 7.92 1.95 -2.72
C ILE A 28 7.71 3.31 -3.39
N SER A 29 6.57 3.47 -4.06
CA SER A 29 6.13 4.74 -4.64
C SER A 29 4.68 4.99 -4.27
N GLY A 30 4.31 6.24 -4.02
CA GLY A 30 2.94 6.60 -3.67
C GLY A 30 2.65 8.07 -3.99
N ILE A 31 1.37 8.43 -3.95
CA ILE A 31 0.90 9.81 -4.06
C ILE A 31 0.31 10.19 -2.72
N ILE A 32 0.69 11.36 -2.20
CA ILE A 32 0.17 11.91 -0.95
C ILE A 32 -0.59 13.19 -1.30
N GLY A 33 -1.90 13.20 -1.04
CA GLY A 33 -2.72 14.41 -1.16
C GLY A 33 -2.62 15.25 0.11
N VAL A 34 -2.47 16.56 -0.02
CA VAL A 34 -2.36 17.51 1.10
C VAL A 34 -3.31 18.69 0.83
N GLY A 35 -4.08 19.10 1.84
CA GLY A 35 -5.02 20.23 1.74
C GLY A 35 -6.15 20.15 2.77
N GLU A 36 -6.83 21.28 2.98
CA GLU A 36 -7.94 21.40 3.94
C GLU A 36 -9.12 20.49 3.60
N HIS A 37 -9.40 20.31 2.31
CA HIS A 37 -10.53 19.51 1.82
C HIS A 37 -10.14 18.09 1.40
N VAL A 38 -9.05 17.53 1.95
CA VAL A 38 -8.66 16.15 1.67
C VAL A 38 -9.66 15.18 2.30
N ASN A 39 -10.19 14.28 1.48
CA ASN A 39 -11.08 13.21 1.93
C ASN A 39 -10.27 11.95 2.28
N TYR A 40 -10.17 11.64 3.57
CA TYR A 40 -9.56 10.39 4.02
C TYR A 40 -10.49 9.22 3.74
N LYS A 41 -10.08 8.34 2.82
CA LYS A 41 -10.77 7.09 2.55
C LYS A 41 -10.23 5.97 3.45
N PRO A 42 -11.08 5.05 3.90
CA PRO A 42 -10.61 3.87 4.60
C PRO A 42 -9.71 3.05 3.67
N TYR A 43 -8.89 2.19 4.27
CA TYR A 43 -7.96 1.40 3.50
C TYR A 43 -8.72 0.46 2.55
N PHE A 44 -8.31 0.43 1.28
CA PHE A 44 -9.07 -0.25 0.21
C PHE A 44 -9.41 -1.72 0.49
N CYS A 45 -8.55 -2.46 1.22
CA CYS A 45 -8.86 -3.84 1.60
C CYS A 45 -10.07 -3.96 2.53
N ASP A 46 -10.49 -2.92 3.25
CA ASP A 46 -11.69 -2.93 4.09
C ASP A 46 -12.97 -2.83 3.25
N GLU A 47 -12.95 -2.07 2.16
CA GLU A 47 -14.08 -1.90 1.24
C GLU A 47 -14.11 -2.93 0.11
N CYS A 48 -12.98 -3.60 -0.15
CA CYS A 48 -12.88 -4.60 -1.20
C CYS A 48 -13.86 -5.77 -0.97
N GLY A 49 -14.77 -6.02 -1.91
CA GLY A 49 -15.78 -7.08 -1.81
C GLY A 49 -15.26 -8.53 -1.97
N ARG A 50 -13.96 -8.72 -2.24
CA ARG A 50 -13.37 -10.06 -2.41
C ARG A 50 -13.43 -10.84 -1.09
N LYS A 51 -14.19 -11.94 -1.10
CA LYS A 51 -14.40 -12.83 0.06
C LYS A 51 -13.17 -13.71 0.31
N ASP A 52 -12.65 -14.33 -0.73
CA ASP A 52 -11.49 -15.25 -0.65
C ASP A 52 -10.16 -14.50 -0.86
N CYS A 53 -9.91 -13.52 -0.01
CA CYS A 53 -8.68 -12.73 -0.05
C CYS A 53 -7.73 -13.14 1.08
N THR A 54 -6.68 -13.87 0.74
CA THR A 54 -5.64 -14.32 1.67
C THR A 54 -5.01 -13.16 2.45
N TYR A 55 -4.74 -12.03 1.78
CA TYR A 55 -4.18 -10.83 2.42
C TYR A 55 -5.12 -10.25 3.50
N LYS A 56 -6.42 -10.17 3.20
CA LYS A 56 -7.45 -9.71 4.16
C LYS A 56 -7.55 -10.67 5.35
N ALA A 57 -7.52 -11.99 5.10
CA ALA A 57 -7.54 -13.00 6.15
C ALA A 57 -6.33 -12.88 7.10
N PHE A 58 -5.11 -12.71 6.55
CA PHE A 58 -3.92 -12.50 7.38
C PHE A 58 -3.98 -11.22 8.21
N ARG A 59 -4.52 -10.14 7.64
CA ARG A 59 -4.65 -8.87 8.35
C ARG A 59 -5.63 -8.94 9.52
N LYS A 60 -6.78 -9.61 9.33
CA LYS A 60 -7.75 -9.89 10.41
C LYS A 60 -7.15 -10.73 11.54
N LYS A 61 -6.31 -11.72 11.21
CA LYS A 61 -5.59 -12.52 12.24
C LYS A 61 -4.68 -11.64 13.10
N ARG A 62 -3.91 -10.73 12.47
CA ARG A 62 -3.01 -9.80 13.19
C ARG A 62 -3.75 -8.85 14.14
N SER A 63 -4.91 -8.34 13.74
CA SER A 63 -5.71 -7.45 14.62
C SER A 63 -6.30 -8.17 15.84
N THR A 64 -6.60 -9.47 15.73
CA THR A 64 -7.13 -10.26 16.86
C THR A 64 -6.07 -10.71 17.88
N SER A 65 -4.79 -10.76 17.48
CA SER A 65 -3.68 -11.14 18.36
C SER A 65 -3.33 -10.08 19.41
N THR A 66 -3.75 -8.83 19.27
CA THR A 66 -3.47 -7.78 20.27
C THR A 66 -4.40 -7.84 21.49
N ILE A 67 -5.57 -8.48 21.40
CA ILE A 67 -6.53 -8.53 22.53
C ILE A 67 -6.19 -9.67 23.51
N LYS A 68 -5.40 -10.68 23.12
CA LYS A 68 -4.94 -11.77 24.01
C LYS A 68 -3.69 -11.40 24.85
N GLY A 69 -3.46 -10.11 25.08
CA GLY A 69 -2.39 -9.59 25.96
C GLY A 69 -2.91 -8.81 27.18
N LYS A 70 -4.18 -8.97 27.58
CA LYS A 70 -4.73 -8.39 28.80
C LYS A 70 -5.32 -9.49 29.69
N ARG A 71 -4.45 -10.19 30.43
CA ARG A 71 -4.81 -11.02 31.59
C ARG A 71 -3.73 -10.86 32.64
N THR A 72 -4.20 -10.49 33.84
CA THR A 72 -3.53 -10.25 35.13
C THR A 72 -2.50 -9.15 35.16
#